data_AF-A0A7S2K626-F1
#
_entry.id   AF-A0A7S2K626-F1
#
_cell.length_a   1.000
_cell.length_b   1.000
_cell.length_c   1.000
_cell.angle_alpha   90.00
_cell.angle_beta   90.00
_cell.angle_gamma   90.00
#
_symmetry.space_group_name_H-M   'P 1'
#
loop_
_entity.id
_entity.type
_entity.pdbx_description
1 polymer ?
#
loop_
_entity_poly.entity_id
_entity_poly.type
_entity_poly.pdbx_seq_one_letter_code
_entity_poly.pdbx_strand_id
1 'polypeptide(L)'
;MTGKEVWLRFEPFILHVCCRSLDAAGELMKLARPSFKNVGLTTWRDSDKYLVAIWGDEGLDMPISTADGTPLFSDREGWLQNLINERHRRNWWKIERFTESVEGMADLPVDEHCYN
;
A
#
# COMPACT_ATOMS: atom_id res chain seq x y z
N MET A 1 -36.77 12.26 -6.39
CA MET A 1 -35.69 11.36 -6.83
C MET A 1 -35.09 10.76 -5.57
N THR A 2 -35.15 9.44 -5.38
CA THR A 2 -34.47 8.78 -4.26
C THR A 2 -33.03 8.53 -4.65
N GLY A 3 -32.18 9.55 -4.53
CA GLY A 3 -30.75 9.35 -4.74
C GLY A 3 -30.19 8.44 -3.63
N LYS A 4 -29.15 7.68 -3.96
CA LYS A 4 -28.42 6.87 -2.98
C LYS A 4 -27.16 7.62 -2.57
N GLU A 5 -26.72 7.40 -1.34
CA GLU A 5 -25.42 7.83 -0.88
C GLU A 5 -24.31 7.28 -1.77
N VAL A 6 -23.40 8.14 -2.20
CA VAL A 6 -22.23 7.78 -3.00
C VAL A 6 -20.98 8.08 -2.20
N TRP A 7 -20.10 7.10 -2.14
CA TRP A 7 -18.81 7.18 -1.49
C TRP A 7 -17.69 7.18 -2.51
N LEU A 8 -16.69 8.02 -2.26
CA LEU A 8 -15.45 8.05 -2.98
C LEU A 8 -14.38 7.36 -2.14
N ARG A 9 -13.79 6.31 -2.72
CA ARG A 9 -12.68 5.58 -2.11
C ARG A 9 -11.46 5.61 -3.01
N PHE A 10 -10.32 5.98 -2.44
CA PHE A 10 -8.99 5.78 -3.01
C PHE A 10 -8.20 4.87 -2.06
N GLU A 11 -7.81 3.70 -2.58
CA GLU A 11 -7.02 2.73 -1.84
C GLU A 11 -5.54 2.82 -2.28
N PRO A 12 -4.60 3.05 -1.34
CA PRO A 12 -3.19 3.16 -1.68
C PRO A 12 -2.60 1.77 -1.95
N PHE A 13 -1.31 1.75 -2.32
CA PHE A 13 -0.55 0.53 -2.56
C PHE A 13 -0.64 -0.48 -1.39
N ILE A 14 -0.82 -1.76 -1.70
CA ILE A 14 -0.77 -2.89 -0.75
C ILE A 14 -0.01 -4.02 -1.42
N LEU A 15 1.02 -4.56 -0.74
CA LEU A 15 1.81 -5.68 -1.21
C LEU A 15 2.06 -6.67 -0.06
N HIS A 16 1.85 -7.94 -0.36
CA HIS A 16 2.21 -9.06 0.51
C HIS A 16 3.30 -9.89 -0.18
N VAL A 17 4.42 -10.11 0.50
CA VAL A 17 5.56 -10.86 -0.02
C VAL A 17 5.91 -11.98 0.94
N CYS A 18 5.85 -13.22 0.46
CA CYS A 18 6.39 -14.37 1.20
C CYS A 18 7.90 -14.42 0.99
N CYS A 19 8.66 -14.22 2.06
CA CYS A 19 10.12 -14.24 2.06
C CYS A 19 10.62 -15.65 2.42
N ARG A 20 11.73 -16.04 1.80
CA ARG A 20 12.35 -17.37 2.02
C ARG A 20 12.94 -17.54 3.42
N SER A 21 13.40 -16.46 4.05
CA SER A 21 14.04 -16.46 5.37
C SER A 21 13.71 -15.19 6.15
N LEU A 22 13.97 -15.22 7.45
CA LEU A 22 13.82 -14.05 8.32
C LEU A 22 14.74 -12.90 7.89
N ASP A 23 15.95 -13.19 7.42
CA ASP A 23 16.90 -12.18 6.94
C ASP A 23 16.40 -11.49 5.67
N ALA A 24 15.87 -12.26 4.71
CA ALA A 24 15.27 -11.71 3.50
C ALA A 24 14.05 -10.82 3.84
N ALA A 25 13.22 -11.26 4.81
CA ALA A 25 12.12 -10.44 5.31
C ALA A 25 12.63 -9.15 5.97
N GLY A 26 13.67 -9.23 6.79
CA GLY A 26 14.29 -8.09 7.47
C GLY A 26 14.82 -7.04 6.48
N GLU A 27 15.55 -7.46 5.45
CA GLU A 27 16.05 -6.55 4.42
C GLU A 27 14.92 -5.95 3.59
N LEU A 28 13.90 -6.72 3.19
CA LEU A 28 12.74 -6.18 2.49
C LEU A 28 12.02 -5.11 3.33
N MET A 29 11.80 -5.36 4.62
CA MET A 29 11.20 -4.39 5.52
C MET A 29 12.04 -3.12 5.67
N LYS A 30 13.36 -3.24 5.72
CA LYS A 30 14.31 -2.12 5.80
C LYS A 30 14.30 -1.27 4.53
N LEU A 31 14.19 -1.88 3.36
CA LEU A 31 14.03 -1.18 2.07
C LEU A 31 12.66 -0.52 1.93
N ALA A 32 11.60 -1.12 2.49
CA ALA A 32 10.24 -0.58 2.43
C ALA A 32 9.99 0.62 3.33
N ARG A 33 10.54 0.63 4.56
CA ARG A 33 10.27 1.64 5.61
C ARG A 33 10.53 3.11 5.20
N PRO A 34 11.52 3.44 4.36
CA PRO A 34 11.71 4.81 3.86
C PRO A 34 10.55 5.32 3.01
N SER A 35 9.83 4.45 2.30
CA SER A 35 8.72 4.81 1.41
C SER A 35 7.36 4.58 2.07
N PHE A 36 7.24 3.55 2.91
CA PHE A 36 5.99 3.12 3.53
C PHE A 36 6.13 3.05 5.05
N LYS A 37 5.28 3.78 5.77
CA LYS A 37 5.25 3.75 7.24
C LYS A 37 4.68 2.43 7.77
N ASN A 38 3.77 1.82 7.00
CA ASN A 38 3.08 0.63 7.43
C ASN A 38 3.74 -0.61 6.82
N VAL A 39 4.55 -1.27 7.64
CA VAL A 39 5.26 -2.49 7.27
C VAL A 39 5.13 -3.49 8.43
N GLY A 40 4.52 -4.63 8.15
CA GLY A 40 4.26 -5.70 9.12
C GLY A 40 4.95 -7.01 8.72
N LEU A 41 5.30 -7.82 9.72
CA LEU A 41 5.77 -9.19 9.54
C LEU A 41 4.78 -10.13 10.21
N THR A 42 4.31 -11.13 9.47
CA THR A 42 3.52 -12.24 10.01
C THR A 42 4.32 -13.53 9.85
N THR A 43 4.44 -14.28 10.94
CA THR A 43 5.04 -15.62 10.98
C THR A 43 4.00 -16.61 11.48
N TRP A 44 4.11 -17.87 11.07
CA TRP A 44 3.25 -18.95 11.56
C TRP A 44 4.09 -19.91 12.38
N ARG A 45 3.54 -20.39 13.50
CA ARG A 45 4.28 -21.27 14.44
C ARG A 45 4.72 -22.58 13.81
N ASP A 46 3.96 -23.07 12.83
CA ASP A 46 4.15 -24.38 12.20
C ASP A 46 4.61 -24.29 10.74
N SER A 47 5.15 -23.14 10.30
CA SER A 47 5.73 -23.01 8.96
C SER A 47 6.88 -22.01 8.92
N ASP A 48 7.92 -22.32 8.15
CA ASP A 48 9.05 -21.43 7.87
C ASP A 48 8.70 -20.31 6.86
N LYS A 49 7.46 -19.80 6.92
CA LYS A 49 6.95 -18.72 6.06
C LYS A 49 7.03 -17.39 6.78
N TYR A 50 7.71 -16.45 6.14
CA TYR A 50 7.83 -15.07 6.60
C TYR A 50 7.05 -14.16 5.66
N LEU A 51 5.83 -13.75 6.04
CA LEU A 51 5.02 -12.85 5.21
C LEU A 51 5.24 -11.41 5.61
N VAL A 52 5.83 -10.63 4.70
CA VAL A 52 5.97 -9.18 4.85
C VAL A 52 4.76 -8.50 4.18
N ALA A 53 4.05 -7.67 4.94
CA ALA A 53 2.96 -6.83 4.45
C ALA A 53 3.42 -5.37 4.40
N ILE A 54 3.26 -4.71 3.26
CA ILE A 54 3.64 -3.31 3.02
C ILE A 54 2.42 -2.59 2.48
N TRP A 55 2.03 -1.46 3.08
CA TRP A 55 0.90 -0.67 2.57
C TRP A 55 1.07 0.84 2.75
N GLY A 56 0.46 1.59 1.84
CA GLY A 56 0.48 3.05 1.82
C GLY A 56 -0.46 3.69 2.81
N ASP A 57 -0.24 4.99 3.05
CA ASP A 57 -0.99 5.84 3.99
C ASP A 57 -1.77 6.96 3.27
N GLU A 58 -1.85 6.94 1.94
CA GLU A 58 -2.51 7.99 1.13
C GLU A 58 -4.02 7.79 0.94
N GLY A 59 -4.61 6.78 1.59
CA GLY A 59 -6.01 6.40 1.42
C GLY A 59 -6.99 7.54 1.70
N LEU A 60 -8.12 7.49 0.99
CA LEU A 60 -9.26 8.40 1.17
C LEU A 60 -10.53 7.56 1.15
N ASP A 61 -11.43 7.79 2.10
CA ASP A 61 -12.74 7.16 2.15
C ASP A 61 -13.72 8.22 2.68
N MET A 62 -14.57 8.76 1.81
CA MET A 62 -15.45 9.87 2.16
C MET A 62 -16.74 9.88 1.33
N PRO A 63 -17.85 10.36 1.89
CA PRO A 63 -19.06 10.57 1.11
C PRO A 63 -18.87 11.73 0.13
N ILE A 64 -19.41 11.58 -1.08
CA ILE A 64 -19.51 12.67 -2.08
C ILE A 64 -20.96 13.09 -2.35
N SER A 65 -21.92 12.39 -1.74
CA SER A 65 -23.31 12.81 -1.66
C SER A 65 -23.87 12.55 -0.25
N THR A 66 -24.94 13.24 0.11
CA THR A 66 -25.76 12.93 1.28
C THR A 66 -26.55 11.62 1.07
N ALA A 67 -27.23 11.16 2.13
CA ALA A 67 -28.04 9.94 2.12
C ALA A 67 -29.19 9.95 1.09
N ASP A 68 -29.70 11.14 0.73
CA ASP A 68 -30.73 11.34 -0.30
C ASP A 68 -30.15 11.55 -1.71
N GLY A 69 -28.81 11.47 -1.85
CA GLY A 69 -28.08 11.62 -3.10
C GLY A 69 -27.78 13.06 -3.53
N THR A 70 -27.96 14.05 -2.65
CA THR A 70 -27.55 15.43 -2.94
C THR A 70 -26.01 15.52 -2.98
N PRO A 71 -25.38 16.02 -4.06
CA PRO A 71 -23.92 16.13 -4.13
C PRO A 71 -23.35 17.08 -3.07
N LEU A 72 -22.26 16.68 -2.40
CA LEU A 72 -21.59 17.46 -1.36
C LEU A 72 -20.55 18.45 -1.90
N PHE A 73 -20.09 18.26 -3.13
CA PHE A 73 -18.98 19.01 -3.74
C PHE A 73 -19.35 19.69 -5.06
N SER A 74 -20.61 20.07 -5.23
CA SER A 74 -21.05 20.87 -6.39
C SER A 74 -20.19 22.13 -6.54
N ASP A 75 -19.79 22.45 -7.76
CA ASP A 75 -18.89 23.57 -8.12
C ASP A 75 -17.44 23.43 -7.58
N ARG A 76 -17.10 22.26 -7.02
CA ARG A 76 -15.75 21.93 -6.49
C ARG A 76 -15.21 20.61 -7.04
N GLU A 77 -15.78 20.10 -8.12
CA GLU A 77 -15.40 18.83 -8.75
C GLU A 77 -13.93 18.83 -9.16
N GLY A 78 -13.45 19.95 -9.72
CA GLY A 78 -12.05 20.12 -10.10
C GLY A 78 -11.09 20.08 -8.90
N TRP A 79 -11.49 20.65 -7.76
CA TRP A 79 -10.70 20.54 -6.52
C TRP A 79 -10.65 19.09 -6.03
N LEU A 80 -11.79 18.40 -6.03
CA LEU A 80 -11.87 17.01 -5.59
C LEU A 80 -11.02 16.10 -6.47
N GLN A 81 -11.09 16.29 -7.79
CA GLN A 81 -10.25 15.58 -8.76
C GLN A 81 -8.76 15.82 -8.48
N ASN A 82 -8.36 17.07 -8.24
CA ASN A 82 -6.97 17.40 -7.93
C ASN A 82 -6.49 16.74 -6.63
N LEU A 83 -7.30 16.75 -5.58
CA LEU A 83 -6.99 16.09 -4.30
C LEU A 83 -6.72 14.59 -4.49
N ILE A 84 -7.56 13.88 -5.24
CA ILE A 84 -7.39 12.44 -5.52
C ILE A 84 -6.12 12.21 -6.35
N ASN A 85 -5.93 13.00 -7.41
CA ASN A 85 -4.77 12.86 -8.28
C ASN A 85 -3.45 13.14 -7.55
N GLU A 86 -3.42 14.10 -6.63
CA GLU A 86 -2.26 14.36 -5.77
C GLU A 86 -1.93 13.17 -4.87
N ARG A 87 -2.94 12.54 -4.25
CA ARG A 87 -2.76 11.31 -3.47
C ARG A 87 -2.26 10.15 -4.34
N HIS A 88 -2.83 9.98 -5.54
CA HIS A 88 -2.42 8.98 -6.50
C HIS A 88 -0.95 9.15 -6.92
N ARG A 89 -0.53 10.38 -7.26
CA ARG A 89 0.87 10.69 -7.63
C ARG A 89 1.84 10.44 -6.47
N ARG A 90 1.50 10.89 -5.25
CA ARG A 90 2.34 10.63 -4.06
C ARG A 90 2.45 9.14 -3.75
N ASN A 91 1.35 8.39 -3.91
CA ASN A 91 1.36 6.93 -3.78
C ASN A 91 2.28 6.29 -4.82
N TRP A 92 2.17 6.69 -6.09
CA TRP A 92 3.01 6.13 -7.17
C TRP A 92 4.49 6.42 -6.97
N TRP A 93 4.83 7.65 -6.56
CA TRP A 93 6.22 8.02 -6.25
C TRP A 93 6.82 7.17 -5.12
N LYS A 94 6.03 6.81 -4.09
CA LYS A 94 6.48 5.88 -3.03
C LYS A 94 6.74 4.47 -3.57
N ILE A 95 5.91 4.00 -4.51
CA ILE A 95 6.11 2.71 -5.20
C ILE A 95 7.41 2.75 -6.00
N GLU A 96 7.62 3.78 -6.83
CA GLU A 96 8.84 3.93 -7.65
C GLU A 96 10.10 3.91 -6.80
N ARG A 97 10.16 4.74 -5.74
CA ARG A 97 11.29 4.78 -4.82
C ARG A 97 11.53 3.43 -4.12
N PHE A 98 10.47 2.70 -3.79
CA PHE A 98 10.59 1.37 -3.20
C PHE A 98 11.12 0.36 -4.22
N THR A 99 10.61 0.37 -5.46
CA THR A 99 11.10 -0.47 -6.55
C THR A 99 12.58 -0.22 -6.81
N GLU A 100 13.02 1.03 -6.93
CA GLU A 100 14.43 1.40 -7.09
C GLU A 100 15.30 0.85 -5.94
N SER A 101 14.79 0.90 -4.71
CA SER A 101 15.50 0.39 -3.53
C SER A 101 15.64 -1.14 -3.55
N VAL A 102 14.63 -1.85 -4.07
CA VAL A 102 14.64 -3.31 -4.22
C VAL A 102 15.52 -3.74 -5.40
N GLU A 103 15.46 -3.05 -6.52
CA GLU A 103 16.31 -3.33 -7.69
C GLU A 103 17.80 -3.06 -7.41
N GLY A 104 18.11 -2.09 -6.55
CA GLY A 104 19.47 -1.81 -6.08
C GLY A 104 19.99 -2.78 -5.01
N MET A 105 19.18 -3.76 -4.58
CA MET A 105 19.55 -4.73 -3.56
C MET A 105 20.56 -5.75 -4.12
N ALA A 106 21.64 -6.00 -3.38
CA ALA A 106 22.56 -7.09 -3.72
C ALA A 106 21.91 -8.45 -3.44
N ASP A 107 22.29 -9.47 -4.22
CA ASP A 107 21.82 -10.84 -4.01
C ASP A 107 22.18 -11.30 -2.60
N LEU A 108 21.15 -11.64 -1.82
CA LEU A 108 21.36 -12.31 -0.54
C LEU A 108 21.74 -13.77 -0.80
N PRO A 109 22.66 -14.35 0.01
CA PRO A 109 22.95 -15.77 -0.06
C PRO A 109 21.66 -16.59 0.10
N VAL A 110 21.54 -17.66 -0.70
CA VAL A 110 20.42 -18.58 -0.63
C VAL A 110 20.62 -19.45 0.60
N ASP A 111 19.63 -19.45 1.50
CA ASP A 111 19.62 -20.39 2.62
C ASP A 111 19.13 -21.75 2.11
N GLU A 112 20.01 -22.76 2.13
CA GLU A 112 19.73 -24.11 1.59
C GLU A 112 18.72 -24.88 2.45
N HIS A 113 18.37 -24.40 3.65
CA HIS A 113 17.45 -25.08 4.55
C HIS A 113 15.96 -24.88 4.21
N CYS A 114 15.63 -24.00 3.25
CA CYS A 114 14.25 -23.65 2.92
C CYS A 114 13.54 -24.62 1.94
N TYR A 115 14.17 -25.72 1.52
CA TYR A 115 13.63 -26.64 0.50
C TYR A 115 13.30 -28.06 1.00
N ASN A 116 13.36 -28.34 2.31
CA ASN A 116 12.98 -29.63 2.88
C ASN A 116 11.64 -29.58 3.60
#